data_AF-A0A117JNS0-F1
#
_entry.id   AF-A0A117JNS0-F1
#
_cell.length_a   1.000
_cell.length_b   1.000
_cell.length_c   1.000
_cell.angle_alpha   90.00
_cell.angle_beta   90.00
_cell.angle_gamma   90.00
#
_symmetry.space_group_name_H-M   'P 1'
#
loop_
_entity.id
_entity.type
_entity.pdbx_description
1 polymer ?
#
loop_
_entity_poly.entity_id
_entity_poly.type
_entity_poly.pdbx_seq_one_letter_code
_entity_poly.pdbx_strand_id
1 'polypeptide(L)'
;MVAAVLWLLDVRLGAVLLTFVVIGLALCSVAWPAVGSTIDAGIARVAAWVGRLVSTVVLALVYFVVITPVSLYLRLFGRKLLASPGITAESTWVTKPRVSDPAMARRQFSVEPDVVVKPRGRAAGAKHLAVVAIRAAVLLAVVDLMIGLAFPHWAPHGGVRVGGKEGTWEDIFTAQMSSASMAADQDWAGDWFNEFGNIYTNNVYVPLLGMVSQDYKGRYINIADRARKTYIAEGVGDDATSVYLFGGSTMWGYGQRDLYTIPSYVARLAEEDGVPVRVSNYGQVAWGIWQELSLLQQLLSEGHAPDVVVFYDGVNDVAEQVEGLTTDPTYPGGLFVREAVERARMRGSGLSVKDSVVDFYSTHSILTRLALRSNSKQAGPAPTAELTQERARNAVHLYERAIDVIENLAKSYGFKPVFVWQPTAYTTEGGDAEQFASPDEWGVGAAFRDATALIAPPVLNFADELDGVKEAVFMDNSHTNERGAELVARAIYPNLGLKR
;
A
#
# COMPACT_ATOMS: atom_id res chain seq x y z
N MET A 1 -16.24 -3.86 -29.50
CA MET A 1 -14.97 -4.28 -28.87
C MET A 1 -14.11 -3.12 -28.41
N VAL A 2 -13.66 -2.19 -29.27
CA VAL A 2 -12.77 -1.07 -28.84
C VAL A 2 -13.40 -0.20 -27.75
N ALA A 3 -14.69 0.13 -27.86
CA ALA A 3 -15.41 0.85 -26.80
C ALA A 3 -15.45 0.08 -25.47
N ALA A 4 -15.56 -1.26 -25.51
CA ALA A 4 -15.52 -2.09 -24.31
C ALA A 4 -14.11 -2.13 -23.69
N VAL A 5 -13.06 -2.13 -24.50
CA VAL A 5 -11.68 -2.00 -24.01
C VAL A 5 -11.45 -0.61 -23.40
N LEU A 6 -11.91 0.46 -24.04
CA LEU A 6 -11.85 1.82 -23.47
C LEU A 6 -12.62 1.93 -22.16
N TRP A 7 -13.74 1.22 -22.04
CA TRP A 7 -14.52 1.13 -20.81
C TRP A 7 -13.77 0.39 -19.70
N LEU A 8 -13.12 -0.73 -20.02
CA LEU A 8 -12.28 -1.49 -19.09
C LEU A 8 -11.01 -0.73 -18.66
N LEU A 9 -10.56 0.24 -19.46
CA LEU A 9 -9.45 1.15 -19.15
C LEU A 9 -9.91 2.45 -18.46
N ASP A 10 -11.16 2.49 -17.97
CA ASP A 10 -11.80 3.62 -17.28
C ASP A 10 -11.88 4.94 -18.07
N VAL A 11 -11.68 4.89 -19.40
CA VAL A 11 -11.88 6.04 -20.31
C VAL A 11 -13.35 6.12 -20.73
N ARG A 12 -14.24 6.32 -19.76
CA ARG A 12 -15.70 6.17 -19.92
C ARG A 12 -16.29 7.12 -20.96
N LEU A 13 -15.87 8.39 -20.96
CA LEU A 13 -16.37 9.40 -21.91
C LEU A 13 -15.99 9.03 -23.36
N GLY A 14 -14.78 8.55 -23.58
CA GLY A 14 -14.32 8.09 -24.90
C GLY A 14 -15.06 6.86 -25.39
N ALA A 15 -15.35 5.91 -24.50
CA ALA A 15 -16.14 4.72 -24.82
C ALA A 15 -17.59 5.07 -25.22
N VAL A 16 -18.21 6.00 -24.51
CA VAL A 16 -19.57 6.47 -24.80
C VAL A 16 -19.63 7.19 -26.14
N LEU A 17 -18.74 8.16 -26.39
CA LEU A 17 -18.68 8.90 -27.65
C LEU A 17 -18.43 7.97 -28.84
N LEU A 18 -17.50 7.02 -28.72
CA LEU A 18 -17.21 6.05 -29.78
C LEU A 18 -18.43 5.15 -30.07
N THR A 19 -19.17 4.75 -29.04
CA THR A 19 -20.39 3.96 -29.20
C THR A 19 -21.46 4.73 -29.95
N PHE A 20 -21.68 6.01 -29.61
CA PHE A 20 -22.62 6.88 -30.32
C PHE A 20 -22.20 7.11 -31.78
N VAL A 21 -20.92 7.30 -32.07
CA VAL A 21 -20.41 7.44 -33.43
C VAL A 21 -20.65 6.17 -34.24
N VAL A 22 -20.39 4.99 -33.66
CA VAL A 22 -20.64 3.70 -34.34
C VAL A 22 -22.12 3.48 -34.62
N ILE A 23 -23.00 3.80 -33.65
CA ILE A 23 -24.46 3.72 -33.84
C ILE A 23 -24.90 4.72 -34.93
N GLY A 24 -24.40 5.95 -34.91
CA GLY A 24 -24.71 6.97 -35.91
C GLY A 24 -24.29 6.56 -37.32
N LEU A 25 -23.08 5.97 -37.47
CA LEU A 25 -22.60 5.45 -38.75
C LEU A 25 -23.43 4.27 -39.25
N ALA A 26 -23.87 3.37 -38.35
CA ALA A 26 -24.74 2.25 -38.68
C ALA A 26 -26.15 2.70 -39.10
N LEU A 27 -26.71 3.72 -38.44
CA LEU A 27 -27.99 4.29 -38.83
C LEU A 27 -27.89 5.03 -40.18
N CYS A 28 -26.79 5.75 -40.41
CA CYS A 28 -26.55 6.42 -41.69
C CYS A 28 -26.35 5.44 -42.86
N SER A 29 -25.70 4.30 -42.62
CA SER A 29 -25.50 3.28 -43.66
C SER A 29 -26.80 2.56 -44.04
N VAL A 30 -27.73 2.40 -43.10
CA VAL A 30 -29.08 1.86 -43.37
C VAL A 30 -29.96 2.88 -44.09
N ALA A 31 -29.89 4.16 -43.70
CA ALA A 31 -30.72 5.21 -44.30
C ALA A 31 -30.25 5.63 -45.71
N TRP A 32 -28.92 5.60 -45.97
CA TRP A 32 -28.34 5.99 -47.26
C TRP A 32 -27.32 4.95 -47.75
N PRO A 33 -27.76 3.97 -48.55
CA PRO A 33 -26.91 2.86 -49.01
C PRO A 33 -25.64 3.29 -49.77
N ALA A 34 -25.70 4.40 -50.51
CA ALA A 34 -24.55 4.97 -51.20
C ALA A 34 -23.45 5.44 -50.22
N VAL A 35 -23.85 6.06 -49.10
CA VAL A 35 -22.94 6.48 -48.03
C VAL A 35 -22.44 5.26 -47.25
N GLY A 36 -23.30 4.27 -47.01
CA GLY A 36 -22.93 2.99 -46.40
C GLY A 36 -21.78 2.29 -47.11
N SER A 37 -21.81 2.20 -48.45
CA SER A 37 -20.73 1.59 -49.23
C SER A 37 -19.37 2.29 -49.08
N THR A 38 -19.38 3.61 -48.85
CA THR A 38 -18.17 4.40 -48.63
C THR A 38 -17.62 4.19 -47.22
N ILE A 39 -18.51 4.06 -46.24
CA ILE A 39 -18.18 3.72 -44.85
C ILE A 39 -17.57 2.32 -44.79
N ASP A 40 -18.17 1.32 -45.46
CA ASP A 40 -17.66 -0.05 -45.51
C ASP A 40 -16.27 -0.13 -46.15
N ALA A 41 -16.05 0.60 -47.24
CA ALA A 41 -14.72 0.70 -47.86
C ALA A 41 -13.69 1.34 -46.92
N GLY A 42 -14.10 2.33 -46.13
CA GLY A 42 -13.28 2.93 -45.08
C GLY A 42 -12.93 1.94 -43.97
N ILE A 43 -13.94 1.22 -43.47
CA ILE A 43 -13.78 0.18 -42.44
C ILE A 43 -12.85 -0.92 -42.94
N ALA A 44 -13.00 -1.38 -44.18
CA ALA A 44 -12.15 -2.41 -44.77
C ALA A 44 -10.67 -1.96 -44.87
N ARG A 45 -10.41 -0.69 -45.22
CA ARG A 45 -9.05 -0.13 -45.24
C ARG A 45 -8.43 -0.08 -43.85
N VAL A 46 -9.20 0.35 -42.85
CA VAL A 46 -8.75 0.38 -41.46
C VAL A 46 -8.51 -1.04 -40.95
N ALA A 47 -9.43 -1.97 -41.20
CA ALA A 47 -9.29 -3.38 -40.83
C ALA A 47 -8.06 -4.03 -41.48
N ALA A 48 -7.78 -3.74 -42.75
CA ALA A 48 -6.57 -4.22 -43.42
C ALA A 48 -5.29 -3.62 -42.83
N TRP A 49 -5.33 -2.35 -42.41
CA TRP A 49 -4.20 -1.71 -41.73
C TRP A 49 -3.98 -2.29 -40.33
N VAL A 50 -5.03 -2.45 -39.54
CA VAL A 50 -5.00 -3.09 -38.22
C VAL A 50 -4.55 -4.54 -38.34
N GLY A 51 -5.07 -5.30 -39.30
CA GLY A 51 -4.65 -6.68 -39.55
C GLY A 51 -3.16 -6.80 -39.86
N ARG A 52 -2.61 -5.89 -40.67
CA ARG A 52 -1.16 -5.82 -40.91
C ARG A 52 -0.39 -5.46 -39.65
N LEU A 53 -0.87 -4.52 -38.85
CA LEU A 53 -0.25 -4.14 -37.59
C LEU A 53 -0.22 -5.32 -36.60
N VAL A 54 -1.37 -5.94 -36.36
CA VAL A 54 -1.53 -7.11 -35.47
C VAL A 54 -0.67 -8.26 -35.95
N SER A 55 -0.71 -8.60 -37.24
CA SER A 55 0.13 -9.67 -37.79
C SER A 55 1.62 -9.35 -37.62
N THR A 56 2.03 -8.09 -37.78
CA THR A 56 3.43 -7.67 -37.55
C THR A 56 3.81 -7.81 -36.09
N VAL A 57 2.94 -7.41 -35.17
CA VAL A 57 3.17 -7.53 -33.72
C VAL A 57 3.25 -8.99 -33.30
N VAL A 58 2.33 -9.84 -33.74
CA VAL A 58 2.32 -11.28 -33.43
C VAL A 58 3.56 -11.96 -34.02
N LEU A 59 3.91 -11.67 -35.27
CA LEU A 59 5.12 -12.22 -35.89
C LEU A 59 6.39 -11.73 -35.18
N ALA A 60 6.45 -10.46 -34.79
CA ALA A 60 7.55 -9.92 -34.01
C ALA A 60 7.64 -10.62 -32.64
N LEU A 61 6.52 -10.84 -31.97
CA LEU A 61 6.46 -11.54 -30.69
C LEU A 61 7.00 -12.97 -30.84
N VAL A 62 6.52 -13.74 -31.81
CA VAL A 62 7.02 -15.09 -32.09
C VAL A 62 8.52 -15.06 -32.44
N TYR A 63 8.94 -14.11 -33.27
CA TYR A 63 10.34 -13.99 -33.68
C TYR A 63 11.25 -13.67 -32.49
N PHE A 64 10.85 -12.78 -31.60
CA PHE A 64 11.70 -12.33 -30.50
C PHE A 64 11.58 -13.17 -29.23
N VAL A 65 10.43 -13.78 -28.96
CA VAL A 65 10.20 -14.61 -27.77
C VAL A 65 10.56 -16.07 -28.01
N VAL A 66 10.34 -16.57 -29.24
CA VAL A 66 10.58 -17.99 -29.55
C VAL A 66 11.82 -18.15 -30.41
N ILE A 67 11.87 -17.51 -31.58
CA ILE A 67 12.93 -17.77 -32.57
C ILE A 67 14.29 -17.23 -32.10
N THR A 68 14.32 -16.00 -31.56
CA THR A 68 15.57 -15.34 -31.16
C THR A 68 16.26 -16.04 -29.99
N PRO A 69 15.56 -16.41 -28.89
CA PRO A 69 16.20 -17.09 -27.76
C PRO A 69 16.66 -18.50 -28.14
N VAL A 70 15.87 -19.23 -28.93
CA VAL A 70 16.27 -20.54 -29.46
C VAL A 70 17.51 -20.39 -30.36
N SER A 71 17.53 -19.41 -31.27
CA SER A 71 18.69 -19.15 -32.12
C SER A 71 19.94 -18.77 -31.32
N LEU A 72 19.79 -17.94 -30.29
CA LEU A 72 20.88 -17.52 -29.41
C LEU A 72 21.42 -18.70 -28.59
N TYR A 73 20.55 -19.50 -27.99
CA TYR A 73 20.90 -20.73 -27.28
C TYR A 73 21.68 -21.69 -28.19
N LEU A 74 21.16 -21.97 -29.39
CA LEU A 74 21.81 -22.83 -30.36
C LEU A 74 23.20 -22.33 -30.77
N ARG A 75 23.38 -21.01 -30.90
CA ARG A 75 24.68 -20.39 -31.22
C ARG A 75 25.66 -20.44 -30.04
N LEU A 76 25.20 -20.16 -28.83
CA LEU A 76 26.03 -20.21 -27.61
C LEU A 76 26.55 -21.61 -27.33
N PHE A 77 25.72 -22.64 -27.56
CA PHE A 77 26.09 -24.04 -27.34
C PHE A 77 26.54 -24.78 -28.61
N GLY A 78 26.82 -24.04 -29.69
CA GLY A 78 27.38 -24.59 -30.94
C GLY A 78 26.51 -25.61 -31.68
N ARG A 79 25.22 -25.71 -31.36
CA ARG A 79 24.29 -26.67 -31.99
C ARG A 79 23.69 -26.05 -33.25
N LYS A 80 24.11 -26.53 -34.42
CA LYS A 80 23.49 -26.20 -35.71
C LYS A 80 22.41 -27.23 -36.02
N LEU A 81 21.12 -26.87 -35.85
CA LEU A 81 19.99 -27.77 -36.15
C LEU A 81 19.96 -28.27 -37.62
N LEU A 82 20.61 -27.55 -38.54
CA LEU A 82 20.70 -27.88 -39.96
C LEU A 82 22.10 -28.34 -40.41
N ALA A 83 23.08 -28.45 -39.51
CA ALA A 83 24.31 -29.15 -39.82
C ALA A 83 24.09 -30.62 -39.47
N SER A 84 23.77 -31.44 -40.47
CA SER A 84 23.53 -32.86 -40.28
C SER A 84 24.71 -33.52 -39.54
N PRO A 85 24.47 -34.39 -38.56
CA PRO A 85 25.51 -35.29 -38.05
C PRO A 85 25.89 -36.25 -39.18
N GLY A 86 27.19 -36.36 -39.48
CA GLY A 86 27.72 -37.41 -40.36
C GLY A 86 27.64 -37.10 -41.85
N ILE A 87 28.65 -36.40 -42.38
CA ILE A 87 29.01 -36.51 -43.79
C ILE A 87 29.74 -37.86 -43.93
N THR A 88 29.00 -38.92 -44.28
CA THR A 88 29.60 -40.17 -44.75
C THR A 88 29.86 -40.08 -46.26
N ALA A 89 30.75 -40.93 -46.79
CA ALA A 89 31.14 -40.93 -48.20
C ALA A 89 29.98 -41.21 -49.19
N GLU A 90 28.83 -41.66 -48.69
CA GLU A 90 27.61 -41.93 -49.48
C GLU A 90 26.57 -40.79 -49.40
N SER A 91 26.88 -39.69 -48.70
CA SER A 91 25.96 -38.58 -48.53
C SER A 91 25.75 -37.80 -49.83
N THR A 92 24.49 -37.67 -50.27
CA THR A 92 24.07 -36.80 -51.36
C THR A 92 23.92 -35.33 -50.95
N TRP A 93 24.27 -34.98 -49.71
CA TRP A 93 24.26 -33.59 -49.23
C TRP A 93 25.34 -32.76 -49.90
N VAL A 94 24.91 -31.81 -50.73
CA VAL A 94 25.80 -30.82 -51.34
C VAL A 94 25.97 -29.63 -50.39
N THR A 95 27.18 -29.45 -49.85
CA THR A 95 27.57 -28.23 -49.14
C THR A 95 27.58 -27.07 -50.15
N LYS A 96 26.61 -26.16 -50.04
CA LYS A 96 26.55 -24.98 -50.92
C LYS A 96 27.78 -24.07 -50.70
N PRO A 97 28.42 -23.56 -51.76
CA PRO A 97 29.48 -22.57 -51.64
C PRO A 97 28.96 -21.27 -51.01
N ARG A 98 29.81 -20.55 -50.28
CA ARG A 98 29.47 -19.24 -49.70
C ARG A 98 29.49 -18.17 -50.78
N VAL A 99 28.73 -17.08 -50.60
CA VAL A 99 28.73 -15.93 -51.54
C VAL A 99 30.12 -15.29 -51.71
N SER A 100 31.04 -15.53 -50.76
CA SER A 100 32.43 -15.10 -50.81
C SER A 100 33.34 -15.95 -51.71
N ASP A 101 32.83 -17.05 -52.28
CA ASP A 101 33.61 -17.97 -53.11
C ASP A 101 33.82 -17.39 -54.52
N PRO A 102 35.07 -17.16 -54.98
CA PRO A 102 35.34 -16.46 -56.25
C PRO A 102 34.78 -17.15 -57.49
N ALA A 103 34.50 -18.45 -57.41
CA ALA A 103 34.05 -19.27 -58.52
C ALA A 103 32.54 -19.17 -58.81
N MET A 104 31.76 -18.43 -58.00
CA MET A 104 30.30 -18.42 -58.13
C MET A 104 29.76 -17.22 -58.94
N ALA A 105 28.88 -17.51 -59.91
CA ALA A 105 28.13 -16.50 -60.64
C ALA A 105 27.21 -15.73 -59.68
N ARG A 106 27.35 -14.40 -59.66
CA ARG A 106 26.80 -13.47 -58.64
C ARG A 106 25.27 -13.45 -58.45
N ARG A 107 24.48 -14.24 -59.20
CA ARG A 107 23.02 -14.29 -59.09
C ARG A 107 22.47 -15.66 -59.48
N GLN A 108 22.33 -16.55 -58.50
CA GLN A 108 21.43 -17.70 -58.61
C GLN A 108 20.34 -17.57 -57.55
N PHE A 109 19.09 -17.89 -57.92
CA PHE A 109 17.91 -17.83 -57.05
C PHE A 109 17.97 -18.76 -55.83
N SER A 110 18.95 -19.68 -55.80
CA SER A 110 19.13 -20.71 -54.77
C SER A 110 20.13 -20.33 -53.67
N VAL A 111 20.65 -19.10 -53.68
CA VAL A 111 21.71 -18.61 -52.80
C VAL A 111 21.11 -17.63 -51.81
N GLU A 112 21.16 -17.97 -50.52
CA GLU A 112 20.74 -17.07 -49.46
C GLU A 112 21.71 -15.88 -49.41
N PRO A 113 21.25 -14.63 -49.59
CA PRO A 113 22.14 -13.48 -49.46
C PRO A 113 22.67 -13.47 -48.04
N ASP A 114 24.00 -13.50 -47.87
CA ASP A 114 24.61 -13.15 -46.60
C ASP A 114 24.26 -11.67 -46.34
N VAL A 115 23.17 -11.42 -45.59
CA VAL A 115 22.87 -10.10 -45.02
C VAL A 115 23.80 -9.88 -43.83
N VAL A 116 25.10 -10.02 -44.07
CA VAL A 116 26.13 -9.48 -43.20
C VAL A 116 26.22 -8.02 -43.59
N VAL A 117 25.39 -7.18 -42.97
CA VAL A 117 25.62 -5.73 -42.95
C VAL A 117 26.92 -5.54 -42.17
N LYS A 118 28.06 -5.67 -42.85
CA LYS A 118 29.35 -5.18 -42.37
C LYS A 118 29.38 -3.70 -42.72
N PRO A 119 29.05 -2.79 -41.80
CA PRO A 119 29.16 -1.37 -42.08
C PRO A 119 30.59 -1.05 -42.49
N ARG A 120 30.76 -0.48 -43.68
CA ARG A 120 32.07 0.00 -44.15
C ARG A 120 32.36 1.34 -43.46
N GLY A 121 33.33 1.34 -42.56
CA GLY A 121 33.81 2.51 -41.84
C GLY A 121 33.32 2.61 -40.39
N ARG A 122 34.16 3.16 -39.51
CA ARG A 122 33.92 3.28 -38.05
C ARG A 122 32.59 3.97 -37.71
N ALA A 123 32.21 5.02 -38.46
CA ALA A 123 30.96 5.76 -38.24
C ALA A 123 29.70 4.96 -38.59
N ALA A 124 29.74 4.15 -39.65
CA ALA A 124 28.63 3.26 -40.02
C ALA A 124 28.50 2.09 -39.02
N GLY A 125 29.64 1.64 -38.45
CA GLY A 125 29.70 0.65 -37.38
C GLY A 125 28.98 1.11 -36.12
N ALA A 126 29.31 2.32 -35.65
CA ALA A 126 28.68 2.92 -34.50
C ALA A 126 27.17 3.13 -34.68
N LYS A 127 26.73 3.60 -35.86
CA LYS A 127 25.29 3.76 -36.17
C LYS A 127 24.55 2.42 -36.17
N HIS A 128 25.13 1.37 -36.77
CA HIS A 128 24.50 0.05 -36.79
C HIS A 128 24.39 -0.55 -35.38
N LEU A 129 25.45 -0.45 -34.58
CA LEU A 129 25.46 -0.91 -33.19
C LEU A 129 24.44 -0.14 -32.34
N ALA A 130 24.34 1.18 -32.52
CA ALA A 130 23.35 2.01 -31.84
C ALA A 130 21.91 1.60 -32.21
N VAL A 131 21.62 1.34 -33.49
CA VAL A 131 20.29 0.89 -33.91
C VAL A 131 19.96 -0.51 -33.37
N VAL A 132 20.92 -1.43 -33.36
CA VAL A 132 20.75 -2.77 -32.77
C VAL A 132 20.53 -2.67 -31.26
N ALA A 133 21.30 -1.83 -30.57
CA ALA A 133 21.16 -1.58 -29.13
C ALA A 133 19.79 -0.97 -28.79
N ILE A 134 19.33 0.02 -29.56
CA ILE A 134 18.00 0.63 -29.39
C ILE A 134 16.90 -0.42 -29.60
N ARG A 135 16.98 -1.25 -30.65
CA ARG A 135 16.00 -2.31 -30.92
C ARG A 135 15.97 -3.36 -29.79
N ALA A 136 17.15 -3.76 -29.30
CA ALA A 136 17.25 -4.66 -28.17
C ALA A 136 16.67 -4.05 -26.89
N ALA A 137 16.95 -2.77 -26.62
CA ALA A 137 16.41 -2.05 -25.46
C ALA A 137 14.88 -1.94 -25.52
N VAL A 138 14.31 -1.58 -26.67
CA VAL A 138 12.85 -1.53 -26.86
C VAL A 138 12.22 -2.91 -26.65
N LEU A 139 12.83 -3.97 -27.18
CA LEU A 139 12.34 -5.32 -27.00
C LEU A 139 12.35 -5.74 -25.51
N LEU A 140 13.44 -5.46 -24.81
CA LEU A 140 13.57 -5.77 -23.39
C LEU A 140 12.52 -5.02 -22.55
N ALA A 141 12.28 -3.74 -22.84
CA ALA A 141 11.24 -2.94 -22.18
C ALA A 141 9.83 -3.51 -22.42
N VAL A 142 9.53 -4.00 -23.63
CA VAL A 142 8.23 -4.63 -23.94
C VAL A 142 8.07 -5.98 -23.22
N VAL A 143 9.12 -6.80 -23.17
CA VAL A 143 9.10 -8.09 -22.45
C VAL A 143 8.91 -7.86 -20.95
N ASP A 144 9.63 -6.90 -20.38
CA ASP A 144 9.51 -6.48 -18.98
C ASP A 144 8.08 -6.04 -18.62
N LEU A 145 7.48 -5.18 -19.44
CA LEU A 145 6.07 -4.78 -19.31
C LEU A 145 5.09 -5.95 -19.43
N MET A 146 5.29 -6.84 -20.41
CA MET A 146 4.43 -8.01 -20.63
C MET A 146 4.45 -8.95 -19.43
N ILE A 147 5.62 -9.19 -18.84
CA ILE A 147 5.76 -10.02 -17.64
C ILE A 147 5.08 -9.34 -16.45
N GLY A 148 5.33 -8.05 -16.22
CA GLY A 148 4.71 -7.35 -15.09
C GLY A 148 3.19 -7.18 -15.21
N LEU A 149 2.63 -7.11 -16.43
CA LEU A 149 1.19 -7.14 -16.70
C LEU A 149 0.57 -8.53 -16.53
N ALA A 150 1.26 -9.59 -16.96
CA ALA A 150 0.76 -10.97 -16.87
C ALA A 150 0.85 -11.55 -15.45
N PHE A 151 1.81 -11.07 -14.64
CA PHE A 151 2.09 -11.56 -13.29
C PHE A 151 2.12 -10.42 -12.26
N PRO A 152 1.00 -9.69 -12.04
CA PRO A 152 0.96 -8.55 -11.14
C PRO A 152 1.29 -8.90 -9.67
N HIS A 153 1.14 -10.17 -9.31
CA HIS A 153 1.33 -10.73 -7.97
C HIS A 153 2.76 -11.23 -7.68
N TRP A 154 3.66 -11.33 -8.67
CA TRP A 154 5.04 -11.84 -8.45
C TRP A 154 5.99 -10.82 -7.79
N ALA A 155 5.65 -9.54 -7.87
CA ALA A 155 6.36 -8.46 -7.17
C ALA A 155 5.35 -7.31 -6.92
N PRO A 156 4.42 -7.48 -5.97
CA PRO A 156 3.36 -6.51 -5.74
C PRO A 156 3.98 -5.15 -5.39
N HIS A 157 3.49 -4.09 -6.04
CA HIS A 157 3.74 -2.73 -5.57
C HIS A 157 2.83 -2.46 -4.37
N GLY A 158 3.38 -1.93 -3.28
CA GLY A 158 2.59 -1.52 -2.12
C GLY A 158 2.17 -2.65 -1.19
N GLY A 159 3.13 -3.47 -0.74
CA GLY A 159 2.91 -4.32 0.44
C GLY A 159 2.50 -3.47 1.65
N VAL A 160 1.57 -3.97 2.46
CA VAL A 160 1.17 -3.28 3.69
C VAL A 160 2.20 -3.57 4.77
N ARG A 161 2.57 -2.50 5.48
CA ARG A 161 3.55 -2.51 6.57
C ARG A 161 2.78 -2.47 7.88
N VAL A 162 2.76 -3.59 8.62
CA VAL A 162 2.25 -3.62 10.00
C VAL A 162 3.29 -4.34 10.86
N GLY A 163 3.70 -3.72 11.96
CA GLY A 163 4.60 -4.34 12.95
C GLY A 163 6.00 -4.70 12.43
N GLY A 164 6.52 -4.00 11.42
CA GLY A 164 7.90 -4.18 10.95
C GLY A 164 8.16 -5.38 10.02
N LYS A 165 7.15 -6.15 9.61
CA LYS A 165 7.31 -7.23 8.61
C LYS A 165 6.73 -6.85 7.26
N GLU A 166 7.49 -7.09 6.18
CA GLU A 166 7.00 -6.99 4.80
C GLU A 166 6.29 -8.30 4.43
N GLY A 167 4.97 -8.26 4.27
CA GLY A 167 4.13 -9.43 3.97
C GLY A 167 2.84 -9.05 3.27
N THR A 168 2.05 -10.03 2.84
CA THR A 168 0.67 -9.78 2.42
C THR A 168 -0.23 -9.61 3.66
N TRP A 169 -1.39 -8.98 3.50
CA TRP A 169 -2.42 -8.95 4.55
C TRP A 169 -2.74 -10.34 5.08
N GLU A 170 -2.79 -11.33 4.19
CA GLU A 170 -3.06 -12.72 4.54
C GLU A 170 -1.98 -13.30 5.45
N ASP A 171 -0.69 -13.04 5.17
CA ASP A 171 0.41 -13.48 6.03
C ASP A 171 0.33 -12.85 7.43
N ILE A 172 0.05 -11.55 7.50
CA ILE A 172 -0.04 -10.79 8.75
C ILE A 172 -1.22 -11.27 9.59
N PHE A 173 -2.41 -11.34 8.98
CA PHE A 173 -3.62 -11.80 9.67
C PHE A 173 -3.49 -13.25 10.10
N THR A 174 -2.90 -14.12 9.27
CA THR A 174 -2.65 -15.52 9.65
C THR A 174 -1.75 -15.60 10.88
N ALA A 175 -0.66 -14.83 10.92
CA ALA A 175 0.23 -14.80 12.07
C ALA A 175 -0.48 -14.30 13.34
N GLN A 176 -1.24 -13.21 13.26
CA GLN A 176 -1.98 -12.64 14.40
C GLN A 176 -3.11 -13.57 14.88
N MET A 177 -3.88 -14.16 13.97
CA MET A 177 -4.89 -15.16 14.33
C MET A 177 -4.27 -16.39 14.98
N SER A 178 -3.05 -16.78 14.59
CA SER A 178 -2.33 -17.91 15.21
C SER A 178 -1.66 -17.59 16.55
N SER A 179 -1.70 -16.34 17.00
CA SER A 179 -1.10 -15.94 18.29
C SER A 179 -1.81 -16.60 19.47
N ALA A 180 -1.07 -16.80 20.57
CA ALA A 180 -1.62 -17.40 21.78
C ALA A 180 -2.79 -16.57 22.37
N SER A 181 -2.75 -15.25 22.20
CA SER A 181 -3.77 -14.32 22.66
C SER A 181 -5.08 -14.40 21.87
N MET A 182 -5.07 -14.98 20.66
CA MET A 182 -6.22 -15.23 19.79
C MET A 182 -6.60 -16.72 19.67
N ALA A 183 -5.80 -17.63 20.23
CA ALA A 183 -5.97 -19.07 20.06
C ALA A 183 -7.30 -19.62 20.60
N ALA A 184 -7.91 -18.95 21.59
CA ALA A 184 -9.21 -19.34 22.16
C ALA A 184 -10.42 -18.71 21.43
N ASP A 185 -10.18 -17.73 20.56
CA ASP A 185 -11.20 -16.83 19.98
C ASP A 185 -11.40 -17.03 18.46
N GLN A 186 -10.95 -18.18 17.94
CA GLN A 186 -10.84 -18.47 16.50
C GLN A 186 -12.14 -18.34 15.70
N ASP A 187 -13.31 -18.57 16.34
CA ASP A 187 -14.58 -18.66 15.63
C ASP A 187 -15.02 -17.34 14.97
N TRP A 188 -14.57 -16.19 15.51
CA TRP A 188 -14.91 -14.87 14.98
C TRP A 188 -13.72 -14.12 14.39
N ALA A 189 -12.48 -14.48 14.75
CA ALA A 189 -11.28 -13.75 14.38
C ALA A 189 -11.11 -13.63 12.85
N GLY A 190 -11.32 -14.72 12.11
CA GLY A 190 -11.21 -14.71 10.64
C GLY A 190 -12.18 -13.76 9.97
N ASP A 191 -13.46 -13.77 10.38
CA ASP A 191 -14.47 -12.84 9.89
C ASP A 191 -14.12 -11.40 10.28
N TRP A 192 -13.61 -11.17 11.49
CA TRP A 192 -13.18 -9.85 11.95
C TRP A 192 -12.03 -9.29 11.11
N PHE A 193 -10.99 -10.08 10.83
CA PHE A 193 -9.86 -9.64 10.01
C PHE A 193 -10.26 -9.39 8.55
N ASN A 194 -11.23 -10.15 8.04
CA ASN A 194 -11.83 -9.88 6.73
C ASN A 194 -12.60 -8.55 6.72
N GLU A 195 -13.41 -8.27 7.75
CA GLU A 195 -14.09 -6.97 7.91
C GLU A 195 -13.08 -5.83 8.02
N PHE A 196 -12.05 -5.99 8.85
CA PHE A 196 -10.97 -5.00 9.01
C PHE A 196 -10.23 -4.73 7.69
N GLY A 197 -9.86 -5.79 6.96
CA GLY A 197 -9.21 -5.67 5.66
C GLY A 197 -10.05 -4.87 4.67
N ASN A 198 -11.37 -5.05 4.67
CA ASN A 198 -12.30 -4.26 3.86
C ASN A 198 -12.29 -2.78 4.29
N ILE A 199 -12.43 -2.50 5.59
CA ILE A 199 -12.39 -1.12 6.11
C ILE A 199 -11.09 -0.43 5.71
N TYR A 200 -9.95 -1.04 6.03
CA TYR A 200 -8.65 -0.43 5.79
C TYR A 200 -8.38 -0.16 4.30
N THR A 201 -8.75 -1.10 3.42
CA THR A 201 -8.55 -0.93 1.96
C THR A 201 -9.48 0.10 1.33
N ASN A 202 -10.57 0.46 2.00
CA ASN A 202 -11.51 1.49 1.57
C ASN A 202 -11.42 2.80 2.39
N ASN A 203 -10.36 2.97 3.19
CA ASN A 203 -10.07 4.24 3.84
C ASN A 203 -9.96 5.35 2.79
N VAL A 204 -10.45 6.54 3.15
CA VAL A 204 -10.40 7.71 2.28
C VAL A 204 -9.49 8.77 2.85
N TYR A 205 -8.83 9.52 1.97
CA TYR A 205 -8.05 10.67 2.39
C TYR A 205 -8.97 11.85 2.68
N VAL A 206 -8.91 12.39 3.90
CA VAL A 206 -9.59 13.60 4.34
C VAL A 206 -8.53 14.67 4.65
N PRO A 207 -8.67 15.89 4.11
CA PRO A 207 -7.75 16.99 4.42
C PRO A 207 -7.59 17.18 5.94
N LEU A 208 -6.36 17.42 6.38
CA LEU A 208 -5.94 17.57 7.79
C LEU A 208 -6.00 16.30 8.64
N LEU A 209 -6.94 15.39 8.39
CA LEU A 209 -7.08 14.14 9.15
C LEU A 209 -6.28 12.97 8.56
N GLY A 210 -5.86 13.04 7.30
CA GLY A 210 -5.17 11.94 6.64
C GLY A 210 -6.13 10.82 6.23
N MET A 211 -5.72 9.55 6.38
CA MET A 211 -6.57 8.41 6.04
C MET A 211 -7.60 8.16 7.14
N VAL A 212 -8.89 8.22 6.80
CA VAL A 212 -10.01 8.05 7.74
C VAL A 212 -10.85 6.84 7.34
N SER A 213 -11.27 6.05 8.32
CA SER A 213 -12.24 4.97 8.13
C SER A 213 -13.61 5.53 7.78
N GLN A 214 -14.24 5.00 6.73
CA GLN A 214 -15.63 5.35 6.39
C GLN A 214 -16.63 4.64 7.30
N ASP A 215 -17.87 5.13 7.30
CA ASP A 215 -18.99 4.44 7.93
C ASP A 215 -19.05 2.99 7.42
N TYR A 216 -19.17 2.06 8.37
CA TYR A 216 -19.11 0.64 8.10
C TYR A 216 -20.06 -0.12 9.01
N LYS A 217 -20.75 -1.10 8.45
CA LYS A 217 -21.69 -1.95 9.18
C LYS A 217 -21.33 -3.41 8.99
N GLY A 218 -20.55 -3.95 9.92
CA GLY A 218 -20.16 -5.35 9.99
C GLY A 218 -20.86 -6.10 11.11
N ARG A 219 -20.49 -7.37 11.24
CA ARG A 219 -20.90 -8.23 12.34
C ARG A 219 -20.14 -7.90 13.63
N TYR A 220 -18.85 -7.58 13.51
CA TYR A 220 -17.97 -7.35 14.66
C TYR A 220 -17.40 -5.94 14.73
N ILE A 221 -17.34 -5.25 13.60
CA ILE A 221 -16.90 -3.87 13.50
C ILE A 221 -18.05 -3.01 12.96
N ASN A 222 -18.41 -1.98 13.69
CA ASN A 222 -19.39 -0.98 13.25
C ASN A 222 -18.82 0.42 13.47
N ILE A 223 -18.85 1.25 12.44
CA ILE A 223 -18.36 2.62 12.44
C ILE A 223 -19.49 3.51 11.93
N ALA A 224 -19.80 4.55 12.69
CA ALA A 224 -20.75 5.57 12.30
C ALA A 224 -20.28 6.93 12.83
N ASP A 225 -20.43 7.98 12.04
CA ASP A 225 -20.13 9.35 12.44
C ASP A 225 -18.70 9.54 12.96
N ARG A 226 -17.73 8.87 12.32
CA ARG A 226 -16.29 8.84 12.66
C ARG A 226 -15.95 8.07 13.95
N ALA A 227 -16.95 7.50 14.63
CA ALA A 227 -16.75 6.75 15.86
C ALA A 227 -17.00 5.25 15.66
N ARG A 228 -16.19 4.44 16.34
CA ARG A 228 -16.43 3.00 16.44
C ARG A 228 -17.53 2.74 17.47
N LYS A 229 -18.45 1.81 17.15
CA LYS A 229 -19.51 1.39 18.05
C LYS A 229 -18.92 0.94 19.39
N THR A 230 -19.49 1.49 20.46
CA THR A 230 -19.06 1.29 21.84
C THR A 230 -20.25 0.76 22.65
N TYR A 231 -19.97 0.00 23.71
CA TYR A 231 -20.98 -0.44 24.67
C TYR A 231 -21.70 0.76 25.31
N ILE A 232 -23.02 0.67 25.46
CA ILE A 232 -23.85 1.67 26.12
C ILE A 232 -24.72 0.94 27.14
N ALA A 233 -24.60 1.33 28.41
CA ALA A 233 -25.39 0.80 29.50
C ALA A 233 -26.88 1.17 29.37
N GLU A 234 -27.75 0.33 29.92
CA GLU A 234 -29.20 0.60 29.88
C GLU A 234 -29.54 1.88 30.67
N GLY A 235 -30.40 2.73 30.11
CA GLY A 235 -30.85 3.97 30.76
C GLY A 235 -29.90 5.17 30.64
N VAL A 236 -28.75 5.04 29.95
CA VAL A 236 -27.87 6.18 29.64
C VAL A 236 -28.51 7.04 28.54
N GLY A 237 -29.11 8.17 28.96
CA GLY A 237 -29.71 9.20 28.11
C GLY A 237 -28.69 10.21 27.57
N ASP A 238 -29.09 11.08 26.64
CA ASP A 238 -28.21 12.04 25.94
C ASP A 238 -27.58 13.11 26.84
N ASP A 239 -28.12 13.27 28.05
CA ASP A 239 -27.66 14.16 29.12
C ASP A 239 -26.59 13.55 30.03
N ALA A 240 -26.24 12.27 29.85
CA ALA A 240 -25.18 11.61 30.59
C ALA A 240 -23.79 12.20 30.28
N THR A 241 -22.88 12.12 31.27
CA THR A 241 -21.49 12.58 31.13
C THR A 241 -20.84 12.01 29.87
N SER A 242 -20.35 12.87 28.98
CA SER A 242 -19.76 12.47 27.72
C SER A 242 -18.26 12.29 27.84
N VAL A 243 -17.77 11.11 27.46
CA VAL A 243 -16.35 10.74 27.49
C VAL A 243 -15.89 10.37 26.10
N TYR A 244 -14.95 11.12 25.54
CA TYR A 244 -14.35 10.85 24.24
C TYR A 244 -13.00 10.19 24.41
N LEU A 245 -12.75 9.10 23.70
CA LEU A 245 -11.44 8.44 23.70
C LEU A 245 -10.86 8.48 22.29
N PHE A 246 -9.67 9.06 22.20
CA PHE A 246 -8.83 9.18 21.02
C PHE A 246 -7.58 8.30 21.18
N GLY A 247 -7.01 7.94 20.05
CA GLY A 247 -5.81 7.13 19.98
C GLY A 247 -5.65 6.46 18.63
N GLY A 248 -4.55 5.73 18.49
CA GLY A 248 -4.26 4.91 17.32
C GLY A 248 -5.13 3.65 17.18
N SER A 249 -4.60 2.66 16.45
CA SER A 249 -5.23 1.35 16.22
C SER A 249 -5.46 0.55 17.51
N THR A 250 -4.70 0.83 18.56
CA THR A 250 -4.85 0.24 19.90
C THR A 250 -6.13 0.74 20.58
N MET A 251 -6.40 2.05 20.57
CA MET A 251 -7.67 2.63 21.06
C MET A 251 -8.86 2.28 20.15
N TRP A 252 -8.65 2.28 18.83
CA TRP A 252 -9.66 1.83 17.86
C TRP A 252 -10.10 0.39 18.13
N GLY A 253 -9.23 -0.44 18.73
CA GLY A 253 -9.52 -1.82 19.12
C GLY A 253 -9.24 -2.82 18.01
N TYR A 254 -8.07 -2.72 17.39
CA TYR A 254 -7.59 -3.72 16.44
C TYR A 254 -7.52 -5.10 17.10
N GLY A 255 -8.10 -6.11 16.45
CA GLY A 255 -8.25 -7.47 16.97
C GLY A 255 -9.28 -7.62 18.09
N GLN A 256 -10.21 -6.66 18.26
CA GLN A 256 -11.22 -6.66 19.33
C GLN A 256 -12.60 -6.40 18.74
N ARG A 257 -13.65 -7.04 19.26
CA ARG A 257 -15.04 -6.77 18.84
C ARG A 257 -15.54 -5.46 19.46
N ASP A 258 -16.55 -4.82 18.84
CA ASP A 258 -17.04 -3.49 19.26
C ASP A 258 -17.29 -3.38 20.77
N LEU A 259 -17.91 -4.42 21.36
CA LEU A 259 -18.28 -4.45 22.78
C LEU A 259 -17.13 -4.80 23.74
N TYR A 260 -15.90 -4.94 23.25
CA TYR A 260 -14.74 -5.41 24.01
C TYR A 260 -13.48 -4.59 23.71
N THR A 261 -13.69 -3.34 23.27
CA THR A 261 -12.63 -2.34 23.14
C THR A 261 -12.37 -1.63 24.47
N ILE A 262 -11.24 -0.93 24.60
CA ILE A 262 -10.94 -0.10 25.77
C ILE A 262 -12.12 0.84 26.10
N PRO A 263 -12.71 1.60 25.15
CA PRO A 263 -13.90 2.42 25.42
C PRO A 263 -15.11 1.64 25.91
N SER A 264 -15.36 0.45 25.37
CA SER A 264 -16.47 -0.39 25.81
C SER A 264 -16.28 -0.91 27.24
N TYR A 265 -15.05 -1.23 27.63
CA TYR A 265 -14.74 -1.59 29.01
C TYR A 265 -14.83 -0.39 29.96
N VAL A 266 -14.39 0.80 29.55
CA VAL A 266 -14.60 2.03 30.33
C VAL A 266 -16.09 2.27 30.59
N ALA A 267 -16.95 2.10 29.59
CA ALA A 267 -18.40 2.23 29.75
C ALA A 267 -18.99 1.19 30.75
N ARG A 268 -18.51 -0.06 30.71
CA ARG A 268 -18.91 -1.10 31.68
C ARG A 268 -18.44 -0.79 33.10
N LEU A 269 -17.21 -0.32 33.27
CA LEU A 269 -16.69 0.05 34.60
C LEU A 269 -17.50 1.20 35.21
N ALA A 270 -17.91 2.17 34.40
CA ALA A 270 -18.80 3.24 34.84
C ALA A 270 -20.20 2.72 35.24
N GLU A 271 -20.76 1.79 34.47
CA GLU A 271 -22.03 1.12 34.81
C GLU A 271 -21.93 0.35 36.13
N GLU A 272 -20.84 -0.41 36.34
CA GLU A 272 -20.56 -1.13 37.58
C GLU A 272 -20.52 -0.19 38.81
N ASP A 273 -20.05 1.04 38.60
CA ASP A 273 -20.03 2.09 39.63
C ASP A 273 -21.32 2.92 39.74
N GLY A 274 -22.31 2.67 38.89
CA GLY A 274 -23.57 3.40 38.85
C GLY A 274 -23.45 4.82 38.31
N VAL A 275 -22.40 5.12 37.53
CA VAL A 275 -22.18 6.43 36.91
C VAL A 275 -22.69 6.40 35.47
N PRO A 276 -23.72 7.18 35.11
CA PRO A 276 -24.21 7.24 33.74
C PRO A 276 -23.20 8.01 32.87
N VAL A 277 -22.55 7.30 31.94
CA VAL A 277 -21.61 7.88 30.99
C VAL A 277 -21.90 7.44 29.57
N ARG A 278 -21.72 8.35 28.61
CA ARG A 278 -21.70 8.03 27.19
C ARG A 278 -20.29 8.10 26.66
N VAL A 279 -19.76 6.93 26.31
CA VAL A 279 -18.41 6.77 25.82
C VAL A 279 -18.41 6.72 24.29
N SER A 280 -17.55 7.52 23.65
CA SER A 280 -17.34 7.53 22.21
C SER A 280 -15.91 7.13 21.86
N ASN A 281 -15.76 6.08 21.03
CA ASN A 281 -14.46 5.65 20.52
C ASN A 281 -14.15 6.39 19.21
N TYR A 282 -13.33 7.44 19.29
CA TYR A 282 -12.80 8.17 18.15
C TYR A 282 -11.38 7.73 17.78
N GLY A 283 -10.92 6.59 18.30
CA GLY A 283 -9.65 6.01 17.87
C GLY A 283 -9.66 5.77 16.37
N GLN A 284 -8.49 5.76 15.73
CA GLN A 284 -8.33 5.52 14.30
C GLN A 284 -7.04 4.77 14.02
N VAL A 285 -7.05 3.91 13.01
CA VAL A 285 -5.91 3.04 12.69
C VAL A 285 -4.72 3.89 12.25
N ALA A 286 -3.57 3.66 12.90
CA ALA A 286 -2.31 4.34 12.62
C ALA A 286 -2.37 5.87 12.80
N TRP A 287 -3.21 6.39 13.70
CA TRP A 287 -3.22 7.82 14.02
C TRP A 287 -2.27 8.17 15.16
N GLY A 288 -1.66 9.35 15.07
CA GLY A 288 -0.93 9.99 16.16
C GLY A 288 -1.66 11.24 16.69
N ILE A 289 -1.14 11.84 17.77
CA ILE A 289 -1.87 12.86 18.54
C ILE A 289 -2.26 14.10 17.73
N TRP A 290 -1.52 14.46 16.68
CA TRP A 290 -1.83 15.64 15.86
C TRP A 290 -3.06 15.44 14.96
N GLN A 291 -3.35 14.20 14.53
CA GLN A 291 -4.60 13.89 13.83
C GLN A 291 -5.78 13.88 14.80
N GLU A 292 -5.56 13.36 15.99
CA GLU A 292 -6.57 13.31 17.06
C GLU A 292 -6.96 14.70 17.53
N LEU A 293 -5.98 15.58 17.74
CA LEU A 293 -6.19 17.00 17.98
C LEU A 293 -6.99 17.65 16.85
N SER A 294 -6.69 17.33 15.59
CA SER A 294 -7.42 17.87 14.44
C SER A 294 -8.89 17.41 14.41
N LEU A 295 -9.16 16.15 14.76
CA LEU A 295 -10.52 15.63 14.89
C LEU A 295 -11.26 16.25 16.08
N LEU A 296 -10.60 16.38 17.24
CA LEU A 296 -11.18 17.06 18.39
C LEU A 296 -11.58 18.50 18.04
N GLN A 297 -10.72 19.25 17.34
CA GLN A 297 -11.06 20.61 16.90
C GLN A 297 -12.30 20.65 15.99
N GLN A 298 -12.44 19.68 15.08
CA GLN A 298 -13.64 19.57 14.24
C GLN A 298 -14.89 19.32 15.08
N LEU A 299 -14.84 18.32 15.97
CA LEU A 299 -15.95 17.99 16.87
C LEU A 299 -16.36 19.20 17.74
N LEU A 300 -15.39 19.87 18.36
CA LEU A 300 -15.64 21.08 19.16
C LEU A 300 -16.27 22.20 18.31
N SER A 301 -15.82 22.38 17.06
CA SER A 301 -16.38 23.39 16.15
C SER A 301 -17.81 23.07 15.69
N GLU A 302 -18.19 21.79 15.67
CA GLU A 302 -19.54 21.30 15.36
C GLU A 302 -20.48 21.41 16.57
N GLY A 303 -19.98 21.81 17.74
CA GLY A 303 -20.72 21.91 18.99
C GLY A 303 -20.70 20.63 19.83
N HIS A 304 -19.89 19.63 19.46
CA HIS A 304 -19.68 18.41 20.22
C HIS A 304 -18.59 18.63 21.29
N ALA A 305 -19.00 19.18 22.43
CA ALA A 305 -18.12 19.39 23.59
C ALA A 305 -18.32 18.28 24.65
N PRO A 306 -17.34 17.38 24.85
CA PRO A 306 -17.42 16.34 25.88
C PRO A 306 -17.09 16.88 27.28
N ASP A 307 -17.32 16.08 28.32
CA ASP A 307 -16.89 16.40 29.69
C ASP A 307 -15.45 15.93 29.97
N VAL A 308 -15.07 14.79 29.37
CA VAL A 308 -13.75 14.18 29.52
C VAL A 308 -13.23 13.75 28.15
N VAL A 309 -11.95 13.98 27.89
CA VAL A 309 -11.25 13.52 26.68
C VAL A 309 -10.01 12.73 27.09
N VAL A 310 -9.89 11.51 26.59
CA VAL A 310 -8.74 10.64 26.79
C VAL A 310 -7.97 10.52 25.48
N PHE A 311 -6.65 10.67 25.56
CA PHE A 311 -5.70 10.41 24.48
C PHE A 311 -4.82 9.23 24.88
N TYR A 312 -4.76 8.19 24.05
CA TYR A 312 -4.04 6.94 24.34
C TYR A 312 -3.08 6.64 23.19
N ASP A 313 -1.81 6.96 23.44
CA ASP A 313 -0.85 7.25 22.37
C ASP A 313 0.53 6.67 22.62
N GLY A 314 1.42 6.92 21.67
CA GLY A 314 2.86 6.80 21.81
C GLY A 314 3.49 6.00 20.69
N VAL A 315 2.91 4.85 20.32
CA VAL A 315 3.53 3.99 19.29
C VAL A 315 3.56 4.67 17.94
N ASN A 316 2.47 5.34 17.54
CA ASN A 316 2.38 6.01 16.26
C ASN A 316 3.23 7.28 16.25
N ASP A 317 3.22 8.06 17.33
CA ASP A 317 4.03 9.27 17.49
C ASP A 317 5.53 8.98 17.37
N VAL A 318 5.98 7.81 17.85
CA VAL A 318 7.36 7.32 17.65
C VAL A 318 7.56 6.74 16.25
N ALA A 319 6.60 5.97 15.73
CA ALA A 319 6.70 5.36 14.40
C ALA A 319 6.85 6.42 13.30
N GLU A 320 6.19 7.57 13.42
CA GLU A 320 6.36 8.72 12.53
C GLU A 320 7.82 9.15 12.39
N GLN A 321 8.56 9.21 13.49
CA GLN A 321 9.98 9.60 13.49
C GLN A 321 10.88 8.52 12.90
N VAL A 322 10.44 7.26 12.97
CA VAL A 322 11.12 6.15 12.31
C VAL A 322 10.89 6.19 10.80
N GLU A 323 9.68 6.49 10.35
CA GLU A 323 9.34 6.68 8.94
C GLU A 323 10.10 7.86 8.32
N GLY A 324 10.17 8.97 9.03
CA GLY A 324 11.08 10.06 8.68
C GLY A 324 11.14 11.13 9.75
N LEU A 325 12.36 11.41 10.16
CA LEU A 325 12.66 12.37 11.22
C LEU A 325 12.11 13.77 10.87
N THR A 326 11.36 14.35 11.80
CA THR A 326 10.75 15.68 11.64
C THR A 326 10.60 16.39 12.97
N THR A 327 10.60 17.72 12.93
CA THR A 327 10.26 18.60 14.06
C THR A 327 8.96 19.37 13.82
N ASP A 328 8.34 19.16 12.66
CA ASP A 328 7.04 19.70 12.30
C ASP A 328 5.94 18.67 12.60
N PRO A 329 4.76 19.11 13.11
CA PRO A 329 3.57 18.27 13.21
C PRO A 329 3.29 17.51 11.92
N THR A 330 3.12 16.20 12.03
CA THR A 330 2.86 15.29 10.91
C THR A 330 1.88 14.20 11.35
N TYR A 331 1.71 13.19 10.50
CA TYR A 331 1.02 11.94 10.78
C TYR A 331 1.72 10.78 10.07
N PRO A 332 1.43 9.50 10.42
CA PRO A 332 2.03 8.36 9.74
C PRO A 332 1.69 8.37 8.24
N GLY A 333 2.72 8.29 7.41
CA GLY A 333 2.62 8.43 5.97
C GLY A 333 2.46 9.86 5.42
N GLY A 334 2.43 10.89 6.27
CA GLY A 334 2.35 12.30 5.85
C GLY A 334 3.51 12.73 4.94
N LEU A 335 4.71 12.18 5.15
CA LEU A 335 5.86 12.38 4.26
C LEU A 335 5.61 11.82 2.86
N PHE A 336 5.01 10.62 2.74
CA PHE A 336 4.68 10.04 1.43
C PHE A 336 3.66 10.91 0.69
N VAL A 337 2.65 11.42 1.39
CA VAL A 337 1.65 12.34 0.82
C VAL A 337 2.32 13.62 0.36
N ARG A 338 3.15 14.25 1.20
CA ARG A 338 3.91 15.47 0.86
C ARG A 338 4.73 15.26 -0.41
N GLU A 339 5.49 14.17 -0.46
CA GLU A 339 6.30 13.86 -1.63
C GLU A 339 5.45 13.57 -2.88
N ALA A 340 4.33 12.87 -2.74
CA ALA A 340 3.42 12.60 -3.85
C ALA A 340 2.84 13.91 -4.42
N VAL A 341 2.42 14.82 -3.54
CA VAL A 341 1.91 16.14 -3.90
C VAL A 341 3.00 17.00 -4.54
N GLU A 342 4.20 17.06 -3.96
CA GLU A 342 5.33 17.82 -4.54
C GLU A 342 5.77 17.24 -5.89
N ARG A 343 5.79 15.91 -6.04
CA ARG A 343 6.01 15.28 -7.35
C ARG A 343 4.94 15.69 -8.35
N ALA A 344 3.66 15.68 -7.97
CA ALA A 344 2.56 16.11 -8.84
C ALA A 344 2.65 17.59 -9.21
N ARG A 345 3.00 18.46 -8.25
CA ARG A 345 3.20 19.90 -8.46
C ARG A 345 4.35 20.18 -9.41
N MET A 346 5.50 19.55 -9.20
CA MET A 346 6.69 19.70 -10.05
C MET A 346 6.48 19.15 -11.47
N ARG A 347 5.57 18.18 -11.63
CA ARG A 347 5.15 17.65 -12.94
C ARG A 347 4.23 18.61 -13.72
N GLY A 348 3.67 19.65 -13.08
CA GLY A 348 2.84 20.67 -13.72
C GLY A 348 1.44 20.19 -14.13
N SER A 349 0.49 21.10 -14.36
CA SER A 349 -0.92 20.83 -14.70
C SER A 349 -1.17 20.27 -16.11
N GLY A 350 -0.11 19.96 -16.86
CA GLY A 350 -0.22 19.29 -18.15
C GLY A 350 0.32 17.87 -18.03
N LEU A 351 -0.56 16.89 -17.80
CA LEU A 351 -0.25 15.47 -17.97
C LEU A 351 0.32 15.25 -19.38
N SER A 352 1.63 15.27 -19.52
CA SER A 352 2.30 14.95 -20.78
C SER A 352 2.14 13.47 -21.03
N VAL A 353 1.90 13.05 -22.27
CA VAL A 353 1.86 11.63 -22.68
C VAL A 353 3.11 10.88 -22.20
N LYS A 354 4.25 11.59 -22.09
CA LYS A 354 5.49 11.04 -21.54
C LYS A 354 5.35 10.64 -20.06
N ASP A 355 4.65 11.43 -19.26
CA ASP A 355 4.47 11.17 -17.83
C ASP A 355 3.51 10.01 -17.61
N SER A 356 2.43 9.91 -18.40
CA SER A 356 1.55 8.73 -18.39
C SER A 356 2.29 7.46 -18.82
N VAL A 357 3.21 7.54 -19.79
CA VAL A 357 4.00 6.39 -20.23
C VAL A 357 5.04 5.99 -19.19
N VAL A 358 5.71 6.95 -18.54
CA VAL A 358 6.68 6.68 -17.47
C VAL A 358 6.00 6.12 -16.24
N ASP A 359 4.87 6.70 -15.82
CA ASP A 359 4.08 6.23 -14.69
C ASP A 359 3.54 4.81 -14.96
N PHE A 360 2.93 4.60 -16.13
CA PHE A 360 2.48 3.28 -16.57
C PHE A 360 3.64 2.27 -16.60
N TYR A 361 4.80 2.64 -17.13
CA TYR A 361 5.98 1.75 -17.14
C TYR A 361 6.45 1.44 -15.72
N SER A 362 6.58 2.45 -14.86
CA SER A 362 7.05 2.26 -13.48
C SER A 362 6.13 1.37 -12.66
N THR A 363 4.83 1.47 -12.90
CA THR A 363 3.79 0.69 -12.21
C THR A 363 3.67 -0.73 -12.77
N HIS A 364 4.04 -0.99 -14.03
CA HIS A 364 3.83 -2.28 -14.71
C HIS A 364 5.10 -3.03 -15.10
N SER A 365 6.28 -2.43 -14.92
CA SER A 365 7.59 -3.05 -15.18
C SER A 365 7.95 -4.03 -14.07
N ILE A 366 8.26 -5.29 -14.41
CA ILE A 366 8.73 -6.27 -13.42
C ILE A 366 10.12 -5.90 -12.88
N LEU A 367 10.99 -5.31 -13.70
CA LEU A 367 12.31 -4.84 -13.28
C LEU A 367 12.21 -3.67 -12.32
N THR A 368 11.29 -2.72 -12.57
CA THR A 368 11.06 -1.59 -11.66
C THR A 368 10.46 -2.07 -10.35
N ARG A 369 9.52 -3.02 -10.38
CA ARG A 369 8.98 -3.70 -9.20
C ARG A 369 10.04 -4.43 -8.39
N LEU A 370 10.88 -5.22 -9.05
CA LEU A 370 11.98 -5.95 -8.42
C LEU A 370 13.04 -5.00 -7.85
N ALA A 371 13.36 -3.91 -8.55
CA ALA A 371 14.28 -2.88 -8.08
C ALA A 371 13.70 -2.13 -6.88
N LEU A 372 12.42 -1.77 -6.90
CA LEU A 372 11.74 -1.13 -5.76
C LEU A 372 11.59 -2.07 -4.56
N ARG A 373 11.37 -3.38 -4.77
CA ARG A 373 11.40 -4.41 -3.73
C ARG A 373 12.82 -4.64 -3.17
N SER A 374 13.84 -4.46 -4.00
CA SER A 374 15.24 -4.49 -3.56
C SER A 374 15.63 -3.21 -2.80
N ASN A 375 15.04 -2.07 -3.16
CA ASN A 375 15.24 -0.80 -2.48
C ASN A 375 14.34 -0.65 -1.23
N SER A 376 13.21 -1.35 -1.12
CA SER A 376 12.44 -1.42 0.14
C SER A 376 13.19 -2.20 1.22
N LYS A 377 14.06 -3.14 0.82
CA LYS A 377 15.07 -3.77 1.69
C LYS A 377 16.25 -2.86 2.04
N GLN A 378 16.47 -1.77 1.29
CA GLN A 378 17.28 -0.66 1.80
C GLN A 378 16.38 0.15 2.72
N ALA A 379 16.22 -0.36 3.94
CA ALA A 379 15.82 0.42 5.09
C ALA A 379 16.64 1.72 5.11
N GLY A 380 16.08 2.77 5.73
CA GLY A 380 16.83 3.98 6.04
C GLY A 380 18.15 3.68 6.76
N PRO A 381 18.97 4.70 7.06
CA PRO A 381 20.24 4.49 7.77
C PRO A 381 20.05 3.52 8.93
N ALA A 382 20.93 2.52 9.03
CA ALA A 382 20.87 1.53 10.09
C ALA A 382 20.73 2.24 11.45
N PRO A 383 19.82 1.79 12.34
CA PRO A 383 19.52 2.51 13.56
C PRO A 383 20.80 2.62 14.41
N THR A 384 21.39 3.82 14.45
CA THR A 384 22.45 4.15 15.41
C THR A 384 21.81 4.61 16.71
N ALA A 385 22.53 4.47 17.83
CA ALA A 385 22.02 4.92 19.12
C ALA A 385 21.67 6.42 19.10
N GLU A 386 22.47 7.25 18.42
CA GLU A 386 22.23 8.69 18.30
C GLU A 386 20.94 8.99 17.54
N LEU A 387 20.69 8.30 16.41
CA LEU A 387 19.47 8.48 15.63
C LEU A 387 18.24 8.00 16.39
N THR A 388 18.34 6.88 17.11
CA THR A 388 17.25 6.36 17.96
C THR A 388 16.86 7.37 19.02
N GLN A 389 17.84 7.94 19.73
CA GLN A 389 17.58 8.96 20.74
C GLN A 389 17.03 10.25 20.15
N GLU A 390 17.47 10.64 18.94
CA GLU A 390 16.93 11.80 18.24
C GLU A 390 15.46 11.62 17.85
N ARG A 391 15.10 10.43 17.34
CA ARG A 391 13.71 10.06 17.06
C ARG A 391 12.85 10.12 18.31
N ALA A 392 13.32 9.55 19.42
CA ALA A 392 12.63 9.59 20.70
C ALA A 392 12.39 11.02 21.19
N ARG A 393 13.43 11.87 21.20
CA ARG A 393 13.31 13.27 21.62
C ARG A 393 12.33 14.05 20.74
N ASN A 394 12.38 13.86 19.42
CA ASN A 394 11.48 14.55 18.51
C ASN A 394 10.02 14.11 18.68
N ALA A 395 9.79 12.80 18.88
CA ALA A 395 8.45 12.25 19.15
C ALA A 395 7.85 12.88 20.42
N VAL A 396 8.59 12.84 21.55
CA VAL A 396 8.12 13.42 22.82
C VAL A 396 7.90 14.92 22.71
N HIS A 397 8.83 15.67 22.08
CA HIS A 397 8.66 17.11 21.91
C HIS A 397 7.45 17.49 21.04
N LEU A 398 7.15 16.71 19.99
CA LEU A 398 5.94 16.92 19.19
C LEU A 398 4.66 16.55 19.96
N TYR A 399 4.73 15.52 20.80
CA TYR A 399 3.64 15.09 21.67
C TYR A 399 3.30 16.17 22.72
N GLU A 400 4.31 16.69 23.42
CA GLU A 400 4.18 17.78 24.41
C GLU A 400 3.56 19.04 23.80
N ARG A 401 3.98 19.40 22.58
CA ARG A 401 3.39 20.54 21.85
C ARG A 401 1.91 20.33 21.52
N ALA A 402 1.48 19.10 21.25
CA ALA A 402 0.07 18.81 21.03
C ALA A 402 -0.72 18.90 22.35
N ILE A 403 -0.17 18.37 23.44
CA ILE A 403 -0.72 18.48 24.80
C ILE A 403 -0.97 19.94 25.15
N ASP A 404 0.00 20.83 24.94
CA ASP A 404 -0.15 22.26 25.21
C ASP A 404 -1.38 22.87 24.50
N VAL A 405 -1.61 22.50 23.24
CA VAL A 405 -2.79 22.96 22.50
C VAL A 405 -4.07 22.37 23.07
N ILE A 406 -4.07 21.07 23.37
CA ILE A 406 -5.23 20.35 23.93
C ILE A 406 -5.62 20.92 25.29
N GLU A 407 -4.65 21.21 26.17
CA GLU A 407 -4.93 21.81 27.48
C GLU A 407 -5.54 23.21 27.38
N ASN A 408 -5.14 23.99 26.36
CA ASN A 408 -5.76 25.28 26.10
C ASN A 408 -7.19 25.13 25.55
N LEU A 409 -7.45 24.14 24.70
CA LEU A 409 -8.81 23.80 24.27
C LEU A 409 -9.66 23.32 25.44
N ALA A 410 -9.11 22.47 26.32
CA ALA A 410 -9.75 21.99 27.54
C ALA A 410 -10.23 23.15 28.43
N LYS A 411 -9.34 24.13 28.68
CA LYS A 411 -9.68 25.34 29.46
C LYS A 411 -10.77 26.16 28.79
N SER A 412 -10.76 26.26 27.46
CA SER A 412 -11.72 27.07 26.70
C SER A 412 -13.10 26.42 26.56
N TYR A 413 -13.15 25.10 26.38
CA TYR A 413 -14.38 24.34 26.14
C TYR A 413 -14.92 23.63 27.39
N GLY A 414 -14.15 23.61 28.49
CA GLY A 414 -14.60 23.10 29.78
C GLY A 414 -14.51 21.59 29.96
N PHE A 415 -13.70 20.88 29.17
CA PHE A 415 -13.50 19.44 29.31
C PHE A 415 -12.22 19.11 30.09
N LYS A 416 -12.15 17.93 30.69
CA LYS A 416 -10.95 17.40 31.34
C LYS A 416 -10.12 16.55 30.35
N PRO A 417 -8.87 16.91 30.04
CA PRO A 417 -7.99 16.05 29.25
C PRO A 417 -7.29 15.02 30.14
N VAL A 418 -7.11 13.81 29.62
CA VAL A 418 -6.31 12.73 30.20
C VAL A 418 -5.41 12.19 29.11
N PHE A 419 -4.10 12.21 29.35
CA PHE A 419 -3.09 11.74 28.39
C PHE A 419 -2.47 10.46 28.92
N VAL A 420 -2.43 9.42 28.10
CA VAL A 420 -1.95 8.10 28.47
C VAL A 420 -0.90 7.65 27.45
N TRP A 421 0.30 7.37 27.94
CA TRP A 421 1.34 6.72 27.16
C TRP A 421 1.19 5.20 27.27
N GLN A 422 0.91 4.54 26.15
CA GLN A 422 0.43 3.16 26.14
C GLN A 422 1.49 2.10 26.48
N PRO A 423 1.10 0.96 27.07
CA PRO A 423 1.93 -0.24 27.08
C PRO A 423 2.11 -0.80 25.66
N THR A 424 3.29 -1.37 25.41
CA THR A 424 3.62 -2.13 24.21
C THR A 424 4.45 -3.35 24.59
N ALA A 425 4.54 -4.34 23.70
CA ALA A 425 5.44 -5.48 23.93
C ALA A 425 6.91 -5.05 24.07
N TYR A 426 7.28 -3.85 23.60
CA TYR A 426 8.65 -3.32 23.74
C TYR A 426 9.03 -2.88 25.15
N THR A 427 8.03 -2.56 25.99
CA THR A 427 8.21 -2.06 27.35
C THR A 427 7.67 -3.00 28.41
N THR A 428 6.75 -3.90 28.04
CA THR A 428 6.17 -4.87 28.98
C THR A 428 7.12 -6.01 29.31
N GLU A 429 7.28 -6.30 30.61
CA GLU A 429 8.09 -7.41 31.10
C GLU A 429 7.27 -8.70 31.35
N GLY A 430 7.74 -9.80 30.75
CA GLY A 430 7.19 -11.14 30.92
C GLY A 430 6.03 -11.49 29.97
N GLY A 431 5.40 -12.63 30.23
CA GLY A 431 4.26 -13.11 29.44
C GLY A 431 4.61 -13.39 27.97
N ASP A 432 3.71 -13.02 27.07
CA ASP A 432 3.90 -13.12 25.62
C ASP A 432 4.55 -11.88 24.99
N ALA A 433 4.80 -10.81 25.75
CA ALA A 433 5.45 -9.60 25.27
C ALA A 433 6.85 -9.86 24.70
N GLU A 434 7.63 -10.75 25.34
CA GLU A 434 8.98 -11.13 24.90
C GLU A 434 9.01 -11.65 23.45
N GLN A 435 7.94 -12.32 23.02
CA GLN A 435 7.80 -12.86 21.67
C GLN A 435 7.65 -11.76 20.62
N PHE A 436 7.01 -10.64 20.98
CA PHE A 436 6.67 -9.56 20.05
C PHE A 436 7.60 -8.35 20.15
N ALA A 437 8.42 -8.27 21.18
CA ALA A 437 9.46 -7.26 21.34
C ALA A 437 10.60 -7.36 20.31
N SER A 438 10.75 -8.51 19.65
CA SER A 438 11.87 -8.85 18.76
C SER A 438 11.42 -9.66 17.53
N PRO A 439 12.03 -9.45 16.34
CA PRO A 439 13.09 -8.48 16.05
C PRO A 439 12.56 -7.05 15.86
N ASP A 440 13.29 -6.06 16.37
CA ASP A 440 13.04 -4.63 16.11
C ASP A 440 13.83 -4.16 14.87
N GLU A 441 13.48 -4.69 13.70
CA GLU A 441 14.26 -4.50 12.46
C GLU A 441 14.34 -3.02 12.00
N TRP A 442 13.42 -2.17 12.49
CA TRP A 442 13.28 -0.77 12.06
C TRP A 442 13.66 0.25 13.15
N GLY A 443 13.96 -0.22 14.36
CA GLY A 443 14.32 0.63 15.49
C GLY A 443 13.13 1.34 16.15
N VAL A 444 11.89 0.89 15.91
CA VAL A 444 10.69 1.46 16.54
C VAL A 444 10.69 1.12 18.03
N GLY A 445 10.98 -0.13 18.39
CA GLY A 445 11.00 -0.56 19.78
C GLY A 445 12.10 0.14 20.58
N ALA A 446 13.29 0.31 20.00
CA ALA A 446 14.38 1.05 20.61
C ALA A 446 14.01 2.53 20.82
N ALA A 447 13.47 3.20 19.80
CA ALA A 447 13.04 4.59 19.92
C ALA A 447 11.86 4.75 20.89
N PHE A 448 10.96 3.76 20.96
CA PHE A 448 9.81 3.79 21.86
C PHE A 448 10.24 3.64 23.33
N ARG A 449 11.20 2.78 23.63
CA ARG A 449 11.79 2.69 24.98
C ARG A 449 12.47 3.99 25.40
N ASP A 450 13.27 4.58 24.50
CA ASP A 450 13.92 5.88 24.76
C ASP A 450 12.87 6.99 24.96
N ALA A 451 11.81 7.02 24.15
CA ALA A 451 10.73 8.00 24.29
C ALA A 451 9.96 7.82 25.61
N THR A 452 9.65 6.58 25.99
CA THR A 452 8.99 6.22 27.25
C THR A 452 9.76 6.75 28.46
N ALA A 453 11.10 6.69 28.43
CA ALA A 453 11.94 7.22 29.50
C ALA A 453 11.94 8.76 29.61
N LEU A 454 11.47 9.45 28.57
CA LEU A 454 11.35 10.91 28.54
C LEU A 454 9.95 11.41 28.91
N ILE A 455 8.94 10.53 28.96
CA ILE A 455 7.56 10.90 29.31
C ILE A 455 7.49 11.41 30.75
N ALA A 456 6.87 12.57 30.91
CA ALA A 456 6.70 13.27 32.19
C ALA A 456 5.24 13.68 32.40
N PRO A 457 4.84 14.02 33.66
CA PRO A 457 3.53 14.58 33.93
C PRO A 457 3.24 15.82 33.05
N PRO A 458 1.99 16.00 32.57
CA PRO A 458 0.76 15.37 33.05
C PRO A 458 0.43 14.00 32.43
N VAL A 459 1.29 13.45 31.58
CA VAL A 459 1.05 12.16 30.91
C VAL A 459 1.13 11.00 31.91
N LEU A 460 0.12 10.14 31.89
CA LEU A 460 0.10 8.89 32.64
C LEU A 460 0.93 7.86 31.86
N ASN A 461 2.09 7.49 32.40
CA ASN A 461 2.94 6.49 31.78
C ASN A 461 2.49 5.08 32.18
N PHE A 462 1.84 4.36 31.26
CA PHE A 462 1.34 3.00 31.47
C PHE A 462 2.22 1.95 30.77
N ALA A 463 3.49 2.27 30.47
CA ALA A 463 4.38 1.38 29.75
C ALA A 463 4.57 0.00 30.42
N ASP A 464 4.42 -0.06 31.75
CA ASP A 464 4.55 -1.22 32.64
C ASP A 464 3.20 -1.79 33.11
N GLU A 465 2.06 -1.23 32.66
CA GLU A 465 0.72 -1.61 33.16
C GLU A 465 0.35 -3.08 32.88
N LEU A 466 1.00 -3.69 31.89
CA LEU A 466 0.79 -5.10 31.52
C LEU A 466 1.90 -6.03 32.04
N ASP A 467 2.80 -5.54 32.90
CA ASP A 467 3.89 -6.34 33.45
C ASP A 467 3.39 -7.51 34.29
N GLY A 468 4.01 -8.68 34.09
CA GLY A 468 3.71 -9.88 34.85
C GLY A 468 2.34 -10.51 34.57
N VAL A 469 1.60 -10.02 33.57
CA VAL A 469 0.37 -10.67 33.09
C VAL A 469 0.74 -12.05 32.54
N LYS A 470 0.17 -13.10 33.15
CA LYS A 470 0.50 -14.51 32.82
C LYS A 470 -0.23 -15.03 31.59
N GLU A 471 -1.39 -14.44 31.31
CA GLU A 471 -2.21 -14.75 30.14
C GLU A 471 -1.58 -14.09 28.91
N ALA A 472 -1.71 -14.73 27.74
CA ALA A 472 -1.28 -14.10 26.50
C ALA A 472 -2.23 -12.94 26.16
N VAL A 473 -1.70 -11.73 26.06
CA VAL A 473 -2.49 -10.53 25.77
C VAL A 473 -2.07 -9.83 24.50
N PHE A 474 -0.86 -10.03 23.98
CA PHE A 474 -0.36 -9.38 22.78
C PHE A 474 -0.61 -10.22 21.52
N MET A 475 -1.02 -9.56 20.44
CA MET A 475 -1.15 -10.16 19.09
C MET A 475 0.04 -9.78 18.20
N ASP A 476 0.64 -8.62 18.48
CA ASP A 476 1.86 -8.13 17.89
C ASP A 476 2.55 -7.17 18.89
N ASN A 477 3.44 -6.30 18.40
CA ASN A 477 4.23 -5.42 19.25
C ASN A 477 3.40 -4.37 20.04
N SER A 478 2.15 -4.10 19.66
CA SER A 478 1.37 -2.99 20.22
C SER A 478 -0.09 -3.33 20.48
N HIS A 479 -0.67 -4.24 19.70
CA HIS A 479 -2.08 -4.59 19.81
C HIS A 479 -2.30 -5.71 20.81
N THR A 480 -3.31 -5.52 21.65
CA THR A 480 -3.75 -6.51 22.63
C THR A 480 -5.07 -7.13 22.24
N ASN A 481 -5.33 -8.34 22.73
CA ASN A 481 -6.65 -8.96 22.70
C ASN A 481 -7.64 -8.22 23.62
N GLU A 482 -8.88 -8.69 23.66
CA GLU A 482 -9.95 -8.12 24.49
C GLU A 482 -9.60 -8.13 25.99
N ARG A 483 -8.82 -9.11 26.46
CA ARG A 483 -8.35 -9.16 27.86
C ARG A 483 -7.34 -8.05 28.16
N GLY A 484 -6.37 -7.81 27.28
CA GLY A 484 -5.45 -6.68 27.44
C GLY A 484 -6.17 -5.33 27.37
N ALA A 485 -7.19 -5.20 26.52
CA ALA A 485 -8.05 -4.02 26.46
C ALA A 485 -8.77 -3.75 27.79
N GLU A 486 -9.29 -4.81 28.43
CA GLU A 486 -9.92 -4.70 29.76
C GLU A 486 -8.94 -4.20 30.82
N LEU A 487 -7.73 -4.76 30.86
CA LEU A 487 -6.71 -4.38 31.85
C LEU A 487 -6.32 -2.90 31.71
N VAL A 488 -6.06 -2.46 30.47
CA VAL A 488 -5.78 -1.05 30.18
C VAL A 488 -6.96 -0.15 30.54
N ALA A 489 -8.20 -0.55 30.23
CA ALA A 489 -9.39 0.22 30.60
C ALA A 489 -9.53 0.38 32.12
N ARG A 490 -9.21 -0.65 32.91
CA ARG A 490 -9.20 -0.59 34.38
C ARG A 490 -8.15 0.38 34.92
N ALA A 491 -7.02 0.53 34.24
CA ALA A 491 -5.99 1.52 34.59
C ALA A 491 -6.42 2.95 34.23
N ILE A 492 -7.07 3.14 33.07
CA ILE A 492 -7.54 4.45 32.60
C ILE A 492 -8.69 4.97 33.49
N TYR A 493 -9.66 4.12 33.80
CA TYR A 493 -10.95 4.52 34.37
C TYR A 493 -10.86 5.38 35.66
N PRO A 494 -10.02 5.06 36.66
CA PRO A 494 -9.87 5.88 37.87
C PRO A 494 -9.39 7.32 37.60
N ASN A 495 -8.69 7.53 36.48
CA ASN A 495 -8.11 8.81 36.12
C ASN A 495 -9.12 9.76 35.45
N LEU A 496 -10.31 9.26 35.07
CA LEU A 496 -11.33 10.07 34.40
C LEU A 496 -11.97 11.09 35.35
N GLY A 497 -11.94 10.86 36.67
CA GLY A 497 -12.52 11.78 37.65
C GLY A 497 -14.06 11.82 37.59
N LEU A 498 -14.66 10.75 37.10
CA LEU A 498 -16.09 10.50 37.14
C LEU A 498 -16.49 10.33 38.61
N LYS A 499 -17.41 11.17 39.10
CA LYS A 499 -17.91 11.10 40.48
C LYS A 499 -19.18 10.28 40.53
N ARG A 500 -19.40 9.58 41.64
CA ARG A 500 -20.73 9.08 42.03
C ARG A 500 -21.63 10.21 42.49
#